data_AF-A0A1Z5H895-F1
#
_entry.id   AF-A0A1Z5H895-F1
#
_cell.length_a   1.000
_cell.length_b   1.000
_cell.length_c   1.000
_cell.angle_alpha   90.00
_cell.angle_beta   90.00
_cell.angle_gamma   90.00
#
_symmetry.space_group_name_H-M   'P 1'
#
loop_
_entity.id
_entity.type
_entity.pdbx_description
1 polymer ?
#
loop_
_entity_poly.entity_id
_entity_poly.type
_entity_poly.pdbx_seq_one_letter_code
_entity_poly.pdbx_strand_id
1 'polypeptide(L)'
;MREPYELRLQSKNDKSLYDTELIRNANVRFGCKMLAIGIPHYAFALTLQHTKDQSPVANSELVLLSESDTSLEYSVKEIIRTHIRAHQSGIKNVAKALDLSVRSLQRRLAENELIFSHLLEQTRIETALMMLENSNVSIIEVAMEVGYKEASHFARAFKRNTGLTPQQYRFQYQTENIKSTASSLHVNI
;
A
#
# COMPACT_ATOMS: atom_id res chain seq x y z
N MET A 1 -24.04 -4.85 -5.11
CA MET A 1 -22.70 -5.07 -4.54
C MET A 1 -22.71 -6.41 -3.84
N ARG A 2 -21.81 -7.36 -4.19
CA ARG A 2 -21.80 -8.69 -3.56
C ARG A 2 -20.86 -8.62 -2.36
N GLU A 3 -21.43 -8.54 -1.17
CA GLU A 3 -20.69 -8.34 0.08
C GLU A 3 -19.80 -9.55 0.42
N PRO A 4 -18.62 -9.33 1.03
CA PRO A 4 -17.82 -10.42 1.56
C PRO A 4 -18.61 -11.14 2.67
N TYR A 5 -18.53 -12.46 2.74
CA TYR A 5 -19.28 -13.23 3.76
C TYR A 5 -18.49 -13.36 5.08
N GLU A 6 -17.17 -13.16 5.07
CA GLU A 6 -16.33 -13.16 6.28
C GLU A 6 -15.26 -12.07 6.18
N LEU A 7 -14.98 -11.39 7.29
CA LEU A 7 -13.88 -10.44 7.44
C LEU A 7 -13.15 -10.75 8.73
N ARG A 8 -11.83 -10.96 8.66
CA ARG A 8 -10.97 -11.16 9.83
C ARG A 8 -10.07 -9.96 10.00
N LEU A 9 -10.17 -9.27 11.13
CA LEU A 9 -9.41 -8.07 11.45
C LEU A 9 -8.43 -8.35 12.60
N GLN A 10 -7.27 -7.71 12.53
CA GLN A 10 -6.26 -7.76 13.59
C GLN A 10 -6.53 -6.74 14.71
N SER A 11 -7.40 -5.76 14.47
CA SER A 11 -7.77 -4.75 15.46
C SER A 11 -8.50 -5.36 16.66
N LYS A 12 -8.47 -4.64 17.78
CA LYS A 12 -9.37 -4.90 18.90
C LYS A 12 -10.80 -4.59 18.45
N ASN A 13 -11.77 -5.25 19.08
CA ASN A 13 -13.19 -5.12 18.74
C ASN A 13 -13.60 -3.64 18.69
N ASP A 14 -13.88 -3.14 17.50
CA ASP A 14 -14.38 -1.80 17.25
C ASP A 14 -15.80 -1.92 16.72
N LYS A 15 -16.76 -1.60 17.59
CA LYS A 15 -18.19 -1.77 17.31
C LYS A 15 -18.68 -0.81 16.22
N SER A 16 -17.97 0.28 15.94
CA SER A 16 -18.33 1.26 14.90
C SER A 16 -18.30 0.68 13.48
N LEU A 17 -17.59 -0.43 13.28
CA LEU A 17 -17.48 -1.08 11.98
C LEU A 17 -18.78 -1.77 11.55
N TYR A 18 -19.63 -2.19 12.49
CA TYR A 18 -20.92 -2.80 12.19
C TYR A 18 -21.96 -1.81 11.63
N ASP A 19 -21.71 -0.50 11.77
CA ASP A 19 -22.61 0.55 11.27
C ASP A 19 -22.40 0.86 9.78
N THR A 20 -21.39 0.26 9.15
CA THR A 20 -21.07 0.51 7.74
C THR A 20 -21.83 -0.44 6.81
N GLU A 21 -22.37 0.08 5.71
CA GLU A 21 -23.07 -0.73 4.70
C GLU A 21 -22.16 -1.77 4.03
N LEU A 22 -20.85 -1.51 4.00
CA LEU A 22 -19.85 -2.34 3.31
C LEU A 22 -19.70 -3.75 3.89
N ILE A 23 -19.89 -3.91 5.20
CA ILE A 23 -19.64 -5.16 5.93
C ILE A 23 -20.84 -5.58 6.78
N ARG A 24 -22.02 -4.98 6.54
CA ARG A 24 -23.27 -5.24 7.27
C ARG A 24 -23.63 -6.72 7.24
N ASN A 25 -23.46 -7.40 6.12
CA ASN A 25 -23.77 -8.83 5.98
C ASN A 25 -22.54 -9.74 6.08
N ALA A 26 -21.37 -9.19 6.45
CA ALA A 26 -20.14 -9.94 6.61
C ALA A 26 -20.01 -10.47 8.05
N ASN A 27 -19.53 -11.70 8.22
CA ASN A 27 -19.12 -12.21 9.53
C ASN A 27 -17.77 -11.59 9.93
N VAL A 28 -17.79 -10.56 10.78
CA VAL A 28 -16.59 -9.84 11.23
C VAL A 28 -15.99 -10.47 12.49
N ARG A 29 -14.74 -10.90 12.42
CA ARG A 29 -13.95 -11.44 13.54
C ARG A 29 -12.76 -10.56 13.86
N PHE A 30 -12.63 -10.12 15.12
CA PHE A 30 -11.53 -9.29 15.60
C PHE A 30 -10.44 -10.11 16.32
N GLY A 31 -9.27 -9.51 16.54
CA GLY A 31 -8.16 -10.13 17.27
C GLY A 31 -7.52 -11.33 16.53
N CYS A 32 -7.74 -11.45 15.23
CA CYS A 32 -7.13 -12.50 14.42
C CYS A 32 -5.63 -12.24 14.22
N LYS A 33 -4.80 -13.29 14.13
CA LYS A 33 -3.37 -13.14 13.79
C LYS A 33 -3.15 -12.63 12.37
N MET A 34 -4.14 -12.76 11.48
CA MET A 34 -4.05 -12.46 10.05
C MET A 34 -5.31 -11.76 9.58
N LEU A 35 -5.12 -10.70 8.78
CA LEU A 35 -6.20 -10.02 8.04
C LEU A 35 -6.67 -10.91 6.88
N ALA A 36 -7.97 -11.15 6.75
CA ALA A 36 -8.52 -11.96 5.67
C ALA A 36 -9.92 -11.51 5.25
N ILE A 37 -10.24 -11.70 3.97
CA ILE A 37 -11.58 -11.48 3.41
C ILE A 37 -12.05 -12.79 2.79
N GLY A 38 -13.20 -13.29 3.25
CA GLY A 38 -13.90 -14.43 2.71
C GLY A 38 -14.82 -13.98 1.58
N ILE A 39 -14.46 -14.36 0.36
CA ILE A 39 -15.27 -14.12 -0.84
C ILE A 39 -15.75 -15.47 -1.38
N PRO A 40 -17.02 -15.62 -1.79
CA PRO A 40 -17.51 -16.90 -2.30
C PRO A 40 -16.70 -17.36 -3.52
N HIS A 41 -16.40 -18.65 -3.62
CA HIS A 41 -15.57 -19.17 -4.72
C HIS A 41 -16.16 -18.85 -6.11
N TYR A 42 -17.48 -18.83 -6.25
CA TYR A 42 -18.14 -18.44 -7.50
C TYR A 42 -17.82 -17.01 -7.93
N ALA A 43 -17.42 -16.13 -7.01
CA ALA A 43 -17.12 -14.74 -7.31
C ALA A 43 -15.91 -14.60 -8.26
N PHE A 44 -14.97 -15.54 -8.21
CA PHE A 44 -13.82 -15.57 -9.13
C PHE A 44 -14.21 -15.93 -10.57
N ALA A 45 -15.36 -16.58 -10.77
CA ALA A 45 -15.88 -16.92 -12.08
C ALA A 45 -16.77 -15.82 -12.67
N LEU A 46 -17.05 -14.75 -11.93
CA LEU A 46 -17.86 -13.65 -12.41
C LEU A 46 -17.01 -12.73 -13.27
N THR A 47 -17.56 -12.30 -14.41
CA THR A 47 -17.00 -11.17 -15.13
C THR A 47 -17.05 -9.94 -14.22
N LEU A 48 -15.88 -9.38 -13.90
CA LEU A 48 -15.80 -8.11 -13.20
C LEU A 48 -16.36 -7.03 -14.12
N GLN A 49 -17.54 -6.51 -13.79
CA GLN A 49 -18.08 -5.36 -14.50
C GLN A 49 -17.40 -4.12 -13.93
N HIS A 50 -16.43 -3.57 -14.66
CA HIS A 50 -15.86 -2.27 -14.34
C HIS A 50 -16.89 -1.18 -14.67
N THR A 51 -17.82 -0.93 -13.75
CA THR A 51 -18.70 0.22 -13.84
C THR A 51 -17.84 1.47 -13.66
N LYS A 52 -17.78 2.34 -14.67
CA LYS A 52 -17.18 3.69 -14.60
C LYS A 52 -17.91 4.63 -13.60
N ASP A 53 -18.65 4.05 -12.66
CA ASP A 53 -19.57 4.74 -11.78
C ASP A 53 -18.94 4.94 -10.41
N GLN A 54 -19.10 6.16 -9.90
CA GLN A 54 -18.35 6.78 -8.83
C GLN A 54 -18.52 6.01 -7.51
N SER A 55 -17.53 5.21 -7.13
CA SER A 55 -17.47 4.65 -5.77
C SER A 55 -16.89 5.70 -4.80
N PRO A 56 -17.31 5.72 -3.52
CA PRO A 56 -16.92 6.74 -2.53
C PRO A 56 -15.44 6.70 -2.11
N VAL A 57 -14.59 5.94 -2.81
CA VAL A 57 -13.16 5.77 -2.51
C VAL A 57 -12.30 6.91 -3.08
N ALA A 58 -12.91 8.08 -3.29
CA ALA A 58 -12.29 9.24 -3.95
C ALA A 58 -11.04 9.80 -3.25
N ASN A 59 -10.67 9.34 -2.05
CA ASN A 59 -9.49 9.82 -1.31
C ASN A 59 -8.51 8.71 -0.88
N SER A 60 -8.60 7.52 -1.46
CA SER A 60 -7.53 6.51 -1.33
C SER A 60 -7.24 6.05 -2.73
N GLU A 61 -6.11 6.51 -3.25
CA GLU A 61 -5.54 6.27 -4.57
C GLU A 61 -5.67 4.79 -4.99
N LEU A 62 -6.87 4.45 -5.44
CA LEU A 62 -7.18 3.20 -6.12
C LEU A 62 -6.53 3.38 -7.48
N VAL A 63 -5.28 2.94 -7.57
CA VAL A 63 -4.59 2.73 -8.84
C VAL A 63 -5.48 1.76 -9.62
N LEU A 64 -6.34 2.30 -10.48
CA LEU A 64 -7.01 1.54 -11.52
C LEU A 64 -5.89 0.90 -12.33
N LEU A 65 -5.70 -0.41 -12.14
CA LEU A 65 -4.86 -1.21 -13.01
C LEU A 65 -5.52 -1.18 -14.40
N SER A 66 -4.98 -0.38 -15.31
CA SER A 66 -5.26 -0.55 -16.72
C SER A 66 -4.90 -1.99 -17.09
N GLU A 67 -5.83 -2.68 -17.75
CA GLU A 67 -5.82 -4.13 -18.06
C GLU A 67 -4.61 -4.61 -18.90
N SER A 68 -3.62 -3.76 -19.16
CA SER A 68 -2.46 -4.01 -20.02
C SER A 68 -1.12 -4.20 -19.29
N ASP A 69 -0.99 -3.93 -17.98
CA ASP A 69 0.32 -3.82 -17.33
C ASP A 69 0.48 -4.67 -16.05
N THR A 70 0.17 -5.96 -16.08
CA THR A 70 0.69 -6.86 -15.02
C THR A 70 2.15 -7.22 -15.31
N SER A 71 3.02 -6.20 -15.35
CA SER A 71 4.45 -6.42 -15.55
C SER A 71 5.04 -7.20 -14.36
N LEU A 72 6.14 -7.93 -14.61
CA LEU A 72 6.88 -8.60 -13.55
C LEU A 72 7.29 -7.61 -12.46
N GLU A 73 7.65 -6.38 -12.86
CA GLU A 73 7.97 -5.29 -11.96
C GLU A 73 6.82 -5.01 -10.99
N TYR A 74 5.62 -4.80 -11.53
CA TYR A 74 4.43 -4.49 -10.74
C TYR A 74 4.13 -5.61 -9.74
N SER A 75 4.13 -6.86 -10.21
CA SER A 75 3.87 -8.03 -9.36
C SER A 75 4.88 -8.15 -8.20
N VAL A 76 6.15 -7.89 -8.48
CA VAL A 76 7.21 -7.88 -7.46
C VAL A 76 7.01 -6.74 -6.48
N LYS A 77 6.70 -5.53 -6.95
CA LYS A 77 6.42 -4.36 -6.10
C LYS A 77 5.22 -4.59 -5.19
N GLU A 78 4.13 -5.16 -5.69
CA GLU A 78 2.93 -5.47 -4.88
C GLU A 78 3.20 -6.47 -3.76
N ILE A 79 3.95 -7.52 -4.06
CA ILE A 79 4.35 -8.49 -3.04
C ILE A 79 5.28 -7.83 -2.01
N ILE A 80 6.20 -6.97 -2.46
CA ILE A 80 7.06 -6.19 -1.56
C ILE A 80 6.19 -5.31 -0.63
N ARG A 81 5.22 -4.54 -1.16
CA ARG A 81 4.27 -3.71 -0.38
C ARG A 81 3.56 -4.53 0.68
N THR A 82 3.05 -5.70 0.29
CA THR A 82 2.32 -6.60 1.19
C THR A 82 3.20 -7.14 2.34
N HIS A 83 4.49 -7.36 2.10
CA HIS A 83 5.41 -7.96 3.09
C HIS A 83 6.35 -6.95 3.79
N ILE A 84 6.23 -5.65 3.49
CA ILE A 84 7.11 -4.60 4.03
C ILE A 84 7.03 -4.53 5.57
N ARG A 85 5.82 -4.45 6.15
CA ARG A 85 5.62 -4.27 7.60
C ARG A 85 6.18 -5.45 8.42
N ALA A 86 6.07 -6.65 7.87
CA ALA A 86 6.57 -7.86 8.52
C ALA A 86 8.11 -8.01 8.47
N HIS A 87 8.84 -7.04 7.91
CA HIS A 87 10.28 -7.13 7.65
C HIS A 87 10.65 -8.36 6.80
N GLN A 88 9.68 -8.85 6.01
CA GLN A 88 9.76 -10.06 5.22
C GLN A 88 9.81 -9.77 3.72
N SER A 89 10.08 -8.53 3.31
CA SER A 89 10.16 -8.10 1.91
C SER A 89 11.46 -8.51 1.19
N GLY A 90 12.20 -9.49 1.71
CA GLY A 90 13.45 -9.97 1.12
C GLY A 90 13.22 -10.91 -0.06
N ILE A 91 14.20 -11.01 -0.97
CA ILE A 91 14.08 -11.75 -2.23
C ILE A 91 13.62 -13.21 -2.07
N LYS A 92 13.99 -13.88 -0.96
CA LYS A 92 13.56 -15.25 -0.65
C LYS A 92 12.05 -15.36 -0.48
N ASN A 93 11.45 -14.41 0.25
CA ASN A 93 10.01 -14.41 0.52
C ASN A 93 9.23 -13.96 -0.70
N VAL A 94 9.74 -12.98 -1.44
CA VAL A 94 9.12 -12.54 -2.70
C VAL A 94 9.14 -13.67 -3.73
N ALA A 95 10.25 -14.40 -3.87
CA ALA A 95 10.33 -15.55 -4.75
C ALA A 95 9.32 -16.65 -4.33
N LYS A 96 9.24 -16.93 -3.02
CA LYS A 96 8.27 -17.89 -2.48
C LYS A 96 6.82 -17.47 -2.75
N ALA A 97 6.49 -16.19 -2.62
CA ALA A 97 5.15 -15.67 -2.91
C ALA A 97 4.78 -15.75 -4.40
N LEU A 98 5.78 -15.72 -5.29
CA LEU A 98 5.62 -15.91 -6.73
C LEU A 98 5.69 -17.38 -7.18
N ASP A 99 5.80 -18.33 -6.25
CA ASP A 99 6.07 -19.75 -6.53
C ASP A 99 7.32 -19.98 -7.41
N LEU A 100 8.37 -19.19 -7.16
CA LEU A 100 9.65 -19.25 -7.85
C LEU A 100 10.80 -19.58 -6.90
N SER A 101 11.84 -20.22 -7.45
CA SER A 101 13.15 -20.21 -6.81
C SER A 101 13.76 -18.80 -6.90
N VAL A 102 14.63 -18.44 -5.94
CA VAL A 102 15.37 -17.16 -5.96
C VAL A 102 16.14 -16.99 -7.27
N ARG A 103 16.76 -18.05 -7.78
CA ARG A 103 17.48 -18.04 -9.06
C ARG A 103 16.54 -17.72 -10.23
N SER A 104 15.35 -18.31 -10.27
CA SER A 104 14.38 -18.04 -11.32
C SER A 104 13.87 -16.60 -11.26
N LEU A 105 13.60 -16.08 -10.06
CA LEU A 105 13.21 -14.69 -9.89
C LEU A 105 14.33 -13.74 -10.36
N GLN A 106 15.57 -13.96 -9.92
CA GLN A 106 16.72 -13.14 -10.34
C GLN A 106 16.93 -13.17 -11.86
N ARG A 107 16.82 -14.35 -12.48
CA ARG A 107 16.92 -14.49 -13.93
C ARG A 107 15.84 -13.66 -14.64
N ARG A 108 14.57 -13.83 -14.24
CA ARG A 108 13.46 -13.09 -14.85
C ARG A 108 13.57 -11.59 -14.66
N LEU A 109 14.02 -11.14 -13.48
CA LEU A 109 14.29 -9.72 -13.24
C LEU A 109 15.38 -9.21 -14.18
N ALA A 110 16.49 -9.93 -14.31
CA ALA A 110 17.58 -9.55 -15.21
C ALA A 110 17.16 -9.54 -16.70
N GLU A 111 16.33 -10.49 -17.13
CA GLU A 111 15.74 -10.54 -18.48
C GLU A 111 14.85 -9.32 -18.78
N ASN A 112 14.33 -8.66 -17.74
CA ASN A 112 13.54 -7.43 -17.84
C ASN A 112 14.37 -6.17 -17.45
N GLU A 113 15.70 -6.29 -17.34
CA GLU A 113 16.59 -5.20 -16.93
C GLU A 113 16.31 -4.64 -15.51
N LEU A 114 15.67 -5.44 -14.66
CA LEU A 114 15.28 -5.07 -13.30
C LEU A 114 16.27 -5.60 -12.26
N ILE A 115 16.44 -4.82 -11.20
CA ILE A 115 17.28 -5.19 -10.05
C ILE A 115 16.41 -5.21 -8.80
N PHE A 116 16.35 -6.36 -8.11
CA PHE A 116 15.49 -6.55 -6.94
C PHE A 116 15.72 -5.50 -5.84
N SER A 117 16.97 -5.15 -5.54
CA SER A 117 17.28 -4.15 -4.52
C SER A 117 16.75 -2.76 -4.86
N HIS A 118 16.74 -2.40 -6.16
CA HIS A 118 16.17 -1.13 -6.61
C HIS A 118 14.65 -1.15 -6.47
N LEU A 119 13.99 -2.24 -6.87
CA LEU A 119 12.54 -2.39 -6.68
C LEU A 119 12.16 -2.32 -5.21
N LEU A 120 12.90 -3.03 -4.35
CA LEU A 120 12.68 -3.00 -2.90
C LEU A 120 12.83 -1.59 -2.34
N GLU A 121 13.91 -0.89 -2.68
CA GLU A 121 14.11 0.46 -2.19
C GLU A 121 13.04 1.43 -2.72
N GLN A 122 12.77 1.41 -4.02
CA GLN A 122 11.76 2.25 -4.65
C GLN A 122 10.40 2.04 -3.98
N THR A 123 9.96 0.79 -3.81
CA THR A 123 8.68 0.48 -3.16
C THR A 123 8.62 0.98 -1.71
N ARG A 124 9.73 0.90 -0.97
CA ARG A 124 9.79 1.45 0.40
C ARG A 124 9.67 2.96 0.42
N ILE A 125 10.32 3.66 -0.51
CA ILE A 125 10.24 5.12 -0.61
C ILE A 125 8.83 5.54 -1.05
N GLU A 126 8.25 4.91 -2.06
CA GLU A 126 6.86 5.15 -2.48
C GLU A 126 5.88 4.96 -1.32
N THR A 127 6.05 3.88 -0.54
CA THR A 127 5.22 3.64 0.64
C THR A 127 5.43 4.71 1.71
N ALA A 128 6.68 5.15 1.92
CA ALA A 128 6.99 6.19 2.89
C ALA A 128 6.38 7.54 2.49
N LEU A 129 6.42 7.91 1.20
CA LEU A 129 5.79 9.13 0.68
C LEU A 129 4.29 9.14 1.04
N MET A 130 3.56 8.09 0.67
CA MET A 130 2.14 7.94 1.01
C MET A 130 1.89 8.07 2.52
N MET A 131 2.74 7.49 3.37
CA MET A 131 2.60 7.60 4.82
C MET A 131 2.89 9.00 5.37
N LEU A 132 3.87 9.71 4.79
CA LEU A 132 4.24 11.07 5.19
C LEU A 132 3.16 12.09 4.81
N GLU A 133 2.46 11.84 3.71
CA GLU A 133 1.38 12.70 3.19
C GLU A 133 0.07 12.50 3.95
N ASN A 134 -0.29 11.25 4.24
CA ASN A 134 -1.61 10.89 4.78
C ASN A 134 -1.66 10.77 6.31
N SER A 135 -0.53 10.94 7.01
CA SER A 135 -0.49 10.72 8.46
C SER A 135 0.51 11.61 9.22
N ASN A 136 0.21 11.83 10.50
CA ASN A 136 1.11 12.51 11.45
C ASN A 136 2.03 11.53 12.22
N VAL A 137 2.16 10.29 11.75
CA VAL A 137 3.03 9.25 12.33
C VAL A 137 4.46 9.76 12.41
N SER A 138 5.23 9.41 13.44
CA SER A 138 6.61 9.91 13.56
C SER A 138 7.50 9.40 12.43
N ILE A 139 8.56 10.14 12.08
CA ILE A 139 9.52 9.71 11.04
C ILE A 139 10.17 8.36 11.39
N ILE A 140 10.37 8.10 12.69
CA ILE A 140 10.91 6.84 13.19
C ILE A 140 9.94 5.70 12.92
N GLU A 141 8.66 5.87 13.26
CA GLU A 141 7.63 4.85 12.98
C GLU A 141 7.47 4.62 11.47
N VAL A 142 7.48 5.67 10.64
CA VAL A 142 7.48 5.51 9.17
C VAL A 142 8.65 4.65 8.71
N ALA A 143 9.86 4.89 9.25
CA ALA A 143 11.03 4.09 8.91
C ALA A 143 10.85 2.60 9.25
N MET A 144 10.29 2.31 10.43
CA MET A 144 10.03 0.93 10.88
C MET A 144 8.93 0.26 10.05
N GLU A 145 7.85 0.97 9.77
CA GLU A 145 6.71 0.49 8.98
C GLU A 145 7.10 0.19 7.53
N VAL A 146 8.02 0.97 6.95
CA VAL A 146 8.55 0.71 5.61
C VAL A 146 9.74 -0.27 5.61
N GLY A 147 10.01 -0.92 6.75
CA GLY A 147 10.93 -2.07 6.85
C GLY A 147 12.41 -1.70 6.94
N TYR A 148 12.75 -0.50 7.41
CA TYR A 148 14.10 -0.15 7.85
C TYR A 148 14.27 -0.47 9.33
N LYS A 149 15.47 -0.95 9.71
CA LYS A 149 15.80 -1.23 11.12
C LYS A 149 16.15 0.02 11.91
N GLU A 150 16.60 1.07 11.23
CA GLU A 150 17.02 2.32 11.86
C GLU A 150 16.57 3.51 11.01
N ALA A 151 16.10 4.56 11.70
CA ALA A 151 15.65 5.79 11.06
C ALA A 151 16.78 6.54 10.32
N SER A 152 18.02 6.41 10.77
CA SER A 152 19.21 6.98 10.13
C SER A 152 19.42 6.44 8.70
N HIS A 153 19.30 5.12 8.54
CA HIS A 153 19.39 4.44 7.25
C HIS A 153 18.24 4.82 6.33
N PHE A 154 17.02 4.87 6.85
CA PHE A 154 15.85 5.35 6.12
C PHE A 154 16.04 6.79 5.63
N ALA A 155 16.43 7.72 6.50
CA ALA A 155 16.58 9.13 6.14
C ALA A 155 17.60 9.35 5.02
N ARG A 156 18.72 8.60 5.03
CA ARG A 156 19.72 8.63 3.95
C ARG A 156 19.16 8.09 2.64
N ALA A 157 18.47 6.95 2.68
CA ALA A 157 17.86 6.35 1.50
C ALA A 157 16.77 7.24 0.91
N PHE A 158 15.90 7.80 1.76
CA PHE A 158 14.83 8.71 1.38
C PHE A 158 15.40 9.97 0.73
N LYS A 159 16.42 10.60 1.34
CA LYS A 159 17.08 11.77 0.75
C LYS A 159 17.77 11.47 -0.57
N ARG A 160 18.41 10.30 -0.71
CA ARG A 160 19.03 9.90 -1.98
C ARG A 160 17.99 9.77 -3.10
N ASN A 161 16.80 9.25 -2.80
CA ASN A 161 15.75 9.00 -3.79
C ASN A 161 14.89 10.25 -4.08
N THR A 162 14.65 11.11 -3.10
CA THR A 162 13.71 12.24 -3.22
C THR A 162 14.39 13.61 -3.24
N GLY A 163 15.68 13.69 -2.91
CA GLY A 163 16.42 14.94 -2.72
C GLY A 163 16.21 15.62 -1.35
N LEU A 164 15.16 15.26 -0.62
CA LEU A 164 14.74 15.89 0.63
C LEU A 164 14.85 14.94 1.82
N THR A 165 15.02 15.45 3.05
CA THR A 165 14.83 14.58 4.23
C THR A 165 13.33 14.28 4.42
N PRO A 166 12.97 13.16 5.07
CA PRO A 166 11.56 12.85 5.35
C PRO A 166 10.81 13.98 6.06
N GLN A 167 11.48 14.68 6.98
CA GLN A 167 10.92 15.81 7.70
C GLN A 167 10.72 17.04 6.80
N GLN A 168 11.69 17.34 5.94
CA GLN A 168 11.58 18.43 4.96
C GLN A 168 10.44 18.16 3.98
N TYR A 169 10.36 16.94 3.47
CA TYR A 169 9.30 16.50 2.57
C TYR A 169 7.91 16.71 3.20
N ARG A 170 7.71 16.23 4.44
CA ARG A 170 6.45 16.42 5.17
C ARG A 170 6.11 17.89 5.35
N PHE A 171 7.07 18.72 5.77
CA PHE A 171 6.83 20.14 5.98
C PHE A 171 6.41 20.85 4.69
N GLN A 172 7.07 20.53 3.58
CA GLN A 172 6.75 21.08 2.27
C GLN A 172 5.33 20.67 1.84
N TYR A 173 5.00 19.38 1.92
CA TYR A 173 3.68 18.87 1.56
C TYR A 173 2.55 19.48 2.40
N GLN A 174 2.76 19.62 3.71
CA GLN A 174 1.79 20.27 4.60
C GLN A 174 1.61 21.76 4.26
N THR A 175 2.70 22.46 3.93
CA THR A 175 2.64 23.88 3.56
C THR A 175 1.93 24.09 2.23
N GLU A 176 2.12 23.20 1.26
CA GLU A 176 1.45 23.22 -0.04
C GLU A 176 -0.05 22.91 0.09
N ASN A 177 -0.43 21.92 0.91
CA ASN A 177 -1.84 21.61 1.18
C ASN A 177 -2.58 22.75 1.91
N ILE A 178 -1.94 23.43 2.86
CA ILE A 178 -2.53 24.58 3.56
C ILE A 178 -2.76 25.75 2.59
N LYS A 179 -1.83 26.02 1.66
CA LYS A 179 -1.98 27.07 0.64
C LYS A 179 -3.07 26.74 -0.38
N SER A 180 -3.20 25.48 -0.80
CA SER A 180 -4.27 25.02 -1.69
C SER A 180 -5.65 25.21 -1.05
N THR A 181 -5.79 24.82 0.23
CA THR A 181 -7.04 24.96 0.98
C THR A 181 -7.41 26.43 1.24
N ALA A 182 -6.42 27.29 1.52
CA ALA A 182 -6.63 28.72 1.74
C ALA A 182 -7.00 29.48 0.43
N SER A 183 -6.52 29.02 -0.73
CA SER A 183 -6.87 29.58 -2.04
C SER A 183 -8.33 29.28 -2.42
N SER A 184 -8.86 28.11 -2.04
CA SER A 184 -10.28 27.76 -2.24
C SER A 184 -11.26 28.52 -1.34
N LEU A 185 -10.79 29.17 -0.27
CA LEU A 185 -11.62 29.94 0.66
C LEU A 185 -11.77 31.43 0.28
N HIS A 186 -11.09 31.92 -0.75
CA HIS A 186 -11.19 33.31 -1.23
C HIS A 186 -12.16 33.52 -2.40
N VAL A 187 -12.91 32.50 -2.83
CA VAL A 187 -13.99 32.62 -3.81
C VAL A 187 -15.31 32.29 -3.13
N ASN A 188 -15.71 33.10 -2.13
CA ASN A 188 -17.08 33.19 -1.61
C ASN A 188 -17.18 34.27 -0.52
N ILE A 189 -16.89 35.54 -0.85
CA ILE A 189 -17.48 36.71 -0.18
C ILE A 189 -17.70 37.79 -1.23
#